data_AF-A0A2S9JTW0-F1
#
_entry.id   AF-A0A2S9JTW0-F1
#
_cell.length_a   1.000
_cell.length_b   1.000
_cell.length_c   1.000
_cell.angle_alpha   90.00
_cell.angle_beta   90.00
_cell.angle_gamma   90.00
#
_symmetry.space_group_name_H-M   'P 1'
#
loop_
_entity.id
_entity.type
_entity.pdbx_description
1 polymer ?
#
loop_
_entity_poly.entity_id
_entity_poly.type
_entity_poly.pdbx_seq_one_letter_code
_entity_poly.pdbx_strand_id
1 'polypeptide(L)'
;MINTHYATGSRSFTETLRKILGKDSASLLKYFLSYGGATPNAIDVLLMDEAHRIREKTQVRYAKSTGRLQVEDLLHAGRICVFFIDDYQAVRRGEIGSSSFIRAQAEKMGCTVYEYDLESQFRNGGSEKYSQWIDHTLHIRQTATTEWRQEDAFEFRIMDSPHALEQAIREKVEEGYTGRVMAGFCWPWTKQADADGELHKDVVVGDYIRPWNADENTKGMRRGIPKSQYWAYDEAGIDQVGCVYTAQGFEFDYAGVIFGNDLKYNPDTGEWEGFPENSYDGQVKGSENFVQLVKNTISYFKNMFIFRNS
;
A
#
# COMPACT_ATOMS: atom_id res chain seq x y z
N MET A 1 13.52 3.78 31.67
CA MET A 1 13.04 3.05 30.49
C MET A 1 13.23 3.98 29.30
N ILE A 2 13.83 3.50 28.20
CA ILE A 2 14.03 4.32 27.00
C ILE A 2 12.65 4.59 26.38
N ASN A 3 12.31 5.86 26.16
CA ASN A 3 11.05 6.25 25.54
C ASN A 3 11.13 6.02 24.02
N THR A 4 10.73 4.82 23.60
CA THR A 4 10.76 4.42 22.19
C THR A 4 9.36 4.39 21.59
N HIS A 5 9.19 5.05 20.46
CA HIS A 5 7.96 4.98 19.68
C HIS A 5 8.20 4.38 18.31
N TYR A 6 7.18 3.70 17.80
CA TYR A 6 7.04 3.30 16.41
C TYR A 6 6.03 4.20 15.73
N ALA A 7 6.34 4.71 14.56
CA ALA A 7 5.48 5.60 13.80
C ALA A 7 5.38 5.16 12.34
N THR A 8 4.20 5.31 11.74
CA THR A 8 4.01 5.06 10.30
C THR A 8 2.98 6.03 9.72
N GLY A 9 3.01 6.21 8.40
CA GLY A 9 1.95 6.88 7.63
C GLY A 9 0.72 5.98 7.39
N SER A 10 0.80 4.69 7.71
CA SER A 10 -0.23 3.69 7.41
C SER A 10 -1.23 3.46 8.54
N ARG A 11 -2.50 3.80 8.27
CA ARG A 11 -3.62 3.58 9.20
C ARG A 11 -3.96 2.10 9.38
N SER A 12 -4.14 1.36 8.28
CA SER A 12 -4.51 -0.06 8.28
C SER A 12 -3.47 -0.90 9.02
N PHE A 13 -2.19 -0.68 8.73
CA PHE A 13 -1.08 -1.37 9.39
C PHE A 13 -1.03 -1.10 10.89
N THR A 14 -1.13 0.17 11.31
CA THR A 14 -1.10 0.55 12.73
C THR A 14 -2.26 -0.04 13.52
N GLU A 15 -3.48 0.03 12.98
CA GLU A 15 -4.66 -0.51 13.67
C GLU A 15 -4.60 -2.03 13.78
N THR A 16 -4.03 -2.70 12.77
CA THR A 16 -3.78 -4.15 12.80
C THR A 16 -2.78 -4.52 13.89
N LEU A 17 -1.60 -3.89 13.91
CA LEU A 17 -0.59 -4.15 14.94
C LEU A 17 -1.14 -3.91 16.35
N ARG A 18 -1.91 -2.83 16.55
CA ARG A 18 -2.55 -2.55 17.84
C ARG A 18 -3.57 -3.62 18.24
N LYS A 19 -4.27 -4.24 17.28
CA LYS A 19 -5.20 -5.34 17.57
C LYS A 19 -4.45 -6.61 17.98
N ILE A 20 -3.34 -6.92 17.31
CA ILE A 20 -2.49 -8.09 17.61
C ILE A 20 -1.79 -7.93 18.96
N LEU A 21 -1.20 -6.75 19.22
CA LEU A 21 -0.39 -6.48 20.41
C LEU A 21 -1.21 -6.03 21.63
N GLY A 22 -2.51 -5.78 21.47
CA GLY A 22 -3.41 -5.37 22.54
C GLY A 22 -3.40 -3.86 22.83
N LYS A 23 -4.31 -3.42 23.70
CA LYS A 23 -4.63 -1.99 23.95
C LYS A 23 -3.45 -1.15 24.45
N ASP A 24 -2.51 -1.77 25.16
CA ASP A 24 -1.37 -1.06 25.77
C ASP A 24 -0.34 -0.60 24.72
N SER A 25 -0.33 -1.22 23.55
CA SER A 25 0.55 -0.87 22.41
C SER A 25 0.20 0.48 21.76
N ALA A 26 -0.98 1.03 22.01
CA ALA A 26 -1.42 2.29 21.39
C ALA A 26 -0.57 3.50 21.82
N SER A 27 0.09 3.41 22.97
CA SER A 27 1.04 4.42 23.46
C SER A 27 2.37 4.42 22.71
N LEU A 28 2.79 3.24 22.20
CA LEU A 28 4.06 3.02 21.50
C LEU A 28 3.90 3.16 19.98
N LEU A 29 2.81 2.64 19.42
CA LEU A 29 2.50 2.70 17.99
C LEU A 29 1.73 3.99 17.70
N LYS A 30 2.30 4.93 16.95
CA LYS A 30 1.68 6.23 16.62
C LYS A 30 1.71 6.49 15.11
N TYR A 31 1.09 7.60 14.70
CA TYR A 31 1.11 8.07 13.32
C TYR A 31 2.11 9.21 13.16
N PHE A 32 2.67 9.43 11.96
CA PHE A 32 3.54 10.58 11.69
C PHE A 32 2.88 11.92 12.09
N LEU A 33 1.57 12.05 11.86
CA LEU A 33 0.81 13.26 12.22
C LEU A 33 0.78 13.56 13.73
N SER A 34 1.10 12.58 14.59
CA SER A 34 1.08 12.75 16.05
C SER A 34 2.23 13.63 16.56
N TYR A 35 3.20 13.98 15.71
CA TYR A 35 4.43 14.66 16.10
C TYR A 35 4.49 16.15 15.74
N GLY A 36 3.47 16.70 15.07
CA GLY A 36 3.47 18.11 14.64
C GLY A 36 3.60 19.16 15.77
N GLY A 37 3.34 18.78 17.02
CA GLY A 37 3.50 19.67 18.18
C GLY A 37 4.44 19.11 19.24
N ALA A 38 5.26 18.13 18.90
CA ALA A 38 6.13 17.48 19.87
C ALA A 38 7.21 18.45 20.39
N THR A 39 7.41 18.43 21.71
CA THR A 39 8.56 19.09 22.34
C THR A 39 9.85 18.51 21.74
N PRO A 40 10.88 19.34 21.47
CA PRO A 40 12.11 18.84 20.88
C PRO A 40 12.72 17.73 21.73
N ASN A 41 13.17 16.64 21.09
CA ASN A 41 13.82 15.51 21.76
C ASN A 41 12.99 14.84 22.87
N ALA A 42 11.66 14.92 22.81
CA ALA A 42 10.77 14.28 23.78
C ALA A 42 10.81 12.74 23.72
N ILE A 43 11.17 12.19 22.56
CA ILE A 43 11.26 10.76 22.32
C ILE A 43 12.74 10.37 22.24
N ASP A 44 13.15 9.34 22.98
CA ASP A 44 14.55 8.91 22.96
C ASP A 44 14.89 8.22 21.63
N VAL A 45 13.99 7.36 21.15
CA VAL A 45 14.13 6.67 19.86
C VAL A 45 12.79 6.69 19.11
N LEU A 46 12.78 7.27 17.92
CA LEU A 46 11.64 7.26 17.02
C LEU A 46 11.95 6.37 15.81
N LEU A 47 11.25 5.24 15.72
CA LEU A 47 11.29 4.34 14.57
C LEU A 47 10.18 4.76 13.61
N MET A 48 10.52 5.10 12.38
CA MET A 48 9.59 5.53 11.34
C MET A 48 9.57 4.52 10.21
N ASP A 49 8.49 3.78 10.13
CA ASP A 49 8.29 2.76 9.11
C ASP A 49 7.40 3.29 7.98
N GLU A 50 7.59 2.76 6.76
CA GLU A 50 6.97 3.24 5.54
C GLU A 50 7.22 4.75 5.34
N ALA A 51 8.46 5.19 5.54
CA ALA A 51 8.81 6.61 5.53
C ALA A 51 8.62 7.29 4.16
N HIS A 52 8.50 6.51 3.08
CA HIS A 52 8.07 7.03 1.77
C HIS A 52 6.70 7.73 1.86
N ARG A 53 5.85 7.36 2.84
CA ARG A 53 4.52 7.95 3.08
C ARG A 53 4.53 9.31 3.79
N ILE A 54 5.70 9.86 4.09
CA ILE A 54 5.82 11.21 4.65
C ILE A 54 5.20 12.22 3.68
N ARG A 55 4.37 13.11 4.22
CA ARG A 55 3.68 14.16 3.46
C ARG A 55 4.42 15.49 3.54
N GLU A 56 4.06 16.42 2.66
CA GLU A 56 4.65 17.77 2.68
C GLU A 56 4.51 18.43 4.05
N LYS A 57 3.31 18.38 4.66
CA LYS A 57 3.04 19.04 5.93
C LYS A 57 2.25 18.14 6.87
N THR A 58 2.52 18.27 8.17
CA THR A 58 1.71 17.64 9.21
C THR A 58 0.38 18.37 9.33
N GLN A 59 -0.73 17.71 8.99
CA GLN A 59 -2.07 18.23 9.28
C GLN A 59 -2.39 18.01 10.76
N VAL A 60 -2.67 19.09 11.50
CA VAL A 60 -3.03 19.04 12.93
C VAL A 60 -4.54 19.20 13.05
N ARG A 61 -5.20 18.51 14.00
CA ARG A 61 -6.66 18.49 14.17
C ARG A 61 -7.36 19.87 14.24
N TYR A 62 -6.61 20.96 14.49
CA TYR A 62 -7.11 22.32 14.64
C TYR A 62 -6.30 23.40 13.88
N ALA A 63 -5.27 23.00 13.12
CA ALA A 63 -4.45 23.90 12.30
C ALA A 63 -4.08 23.21 10.98
N LYS A 64 -4.14 23.93 9.86
CA LYS A 64 -3.82 23.38 8.54
C LYS A 64 -2.41 22.77 8.46
N SER A 65 -1.48 23.29 9.26
CA SER A 65 -0.09 22.85 9.33
C SER A 65 0.60 23.43 10.57
N THR A 66 1.68 22.79 11.00
CA THR A 66 2.68 23.31 11.96
C THR A 66 3.52 24.45 11.37
N GLY A 67 3.42 24.68 10.05
CA GLY A 67 4.27 25.56 9.26
C GLY A 67 5.57 24.88 8.78
N ARG A 68 5.91 23.72 9.33
CA ARG A 68 7.09 22.92 9.01
C ARG A 68 6.75 21.78 8.06
N LEU A 69 7.80 21.21 7.46
CA LEU A 69 7.67 19.95 6.74
C LEU A 69 7.40 18.82 7.74
N GLN A 70 6.63 17.80 7.35
CA GLN A 70 6.36 16.68 8.27
C GLN A 70 7.65 15.96 8.71
N VAL A 71 8.64 15.84 7.82
CA VAL A 71 9.95 15.27 8.16
C VAL A 71 10.68 16.10 9.22
N GLU A 72 10.56 17.43 9.19
CA GLU A 72 11.15 18.32 10.20
C GLU A 72 10.45 18.15 11.56
N ASP A 73 9.12 17.98 11.58
CA ASP A 73 8.38 17.68 12.81
C ASP A 73 8.83 16.34 13.43
N LEU A 74 9.06 15.32 12.60
CA LEU A 74 9.54 14.00 13.04
C LEU A 74 10.96 14.07 13.60
N LEU A 75 11.89 14.70 12.87
CA LEU A 75 13.29 14.90 13.29
C LEU A 75 13.37 15.73 14.58
N HIS A 76 12.49 16.73 14.73
CA HIS A 76 12.43 17.54 15.94
C HIS A 76 11.95 16.73 17.16
N ALA A 77 11.08 15.75 16.98
CA ALA A 77 10.49 15.00 18.09
C ALA A 77 11.44 13.99 18.75
N GLY A 78 12.36 13.38 17.98
CA GLY A 78 13.20 12.26 18.41
C GLY A 78 14.68 12.62 18.57
N ARG A 79 15.32 12.12 19.65
CA ARG A 79 16.78 12.19 19.81
C ARG A 79 17.52 11.33 18.80
N ILE A 80 17.00 10.12 18.56
CA ILE A 80 17.47 9.20 17.53
C ILE A 80 16.27 8.91 16.64
N CYS A 81 16.43 9.20 15.35
CA CYS A 81 15.41 9.00 14.33
C CYS A 81 15.89 7.93 13.35
N VAL A 82 15.16 6.81 13.26
CA VAL A 82 15.46 5.71 12.32
C VAL A 82 14.34 5.65 11.30
N PHE A 83 14.66 5.84 10.01
CA PHE A 83 13.69 5.78 8.92
C PHE A 83 13.88 4.49 8.13
N PHE A 84 12.82 3.70 8.03
CA PHE A 84 12.73 2.59 7.07
C PHE A 84 12.00 3.11 5.84
N ILE A 85 12.70 3.11 4.70
CA ILE A 85 12.20 3.69 3.45
C ILE A 85 12.50 2.79 2.27
N ASP A 86 11.60 2.84 1.31
CA ASP A 86 11.76 2.25 -0.02
C ASP A 86 11.24 3.31 -1.00
N ASP A 87 12.15 3.92 -1.77
CA ASP A 87 11.82 5.06 -2.64
C ASP A 87 10.90 4.66 -3.80
N TYR A 88 10.88 3.37 -4.16
CA TYR A 88 9.99 2.85 -5.20
C TYR A 88 8.55 2.68 -4.70
N GLN A 89 8.32 2.88 -3.40
CA GLN A 89 7.04 2.67 -2.76
C GLN A 89 6.16 3.93 -2.64
N ALA A 90 6.63 5.08 -3.12
CA ALA A 90 5.77 6.25 -3.25
C ALA A 90 4.70 6.03 -4.36
N VAL A 91 3.41 6.02 -3.98
CA VAL A 91 2.29 5.78 -4.93
C VAL A 91 1.23 6.89 -4.93
N ARG A 92 1.33 7.90 -4.04
CA ARG A 92 0.35 9.00 -3.97
C ARG A 92 0.96 10.37 -4.24
N ARG A 93 0.17 11.27 -4.84
CA ARG A 93 0.53 12.66 -5.24
C ARG A 93 0.81 13.64 -4.08
N GLY A 94 1.19 13.15 -2.91
CA GLY A 94 1.55 13.99 -1.76
C GLY A 94 2.52 13.32 -0.80
N GLU A 95 3.00 12.13 -1.16
CA GLU A 95 4.06 11.41 -0.50
C GLU A 95 5.38 11.96 -1.05
N ILE A 96 6.08 12.76 -0.23
CA ILE A 96 7.36 13.39 -0.58
C ILE A 96 8.54 12.74 0.12
N GLY A 97 8.28 11.67 0.89
CA GLY A 97 9.33 10.90 1.54
C GLY A 97 10.17 10.20 0.49
N SER A 98 11.41 10.64 0.32
CA SER A 98 12.46 9.86 -0.31
C SER A 98 13.69 9.83 0.60
N SER A 99 14.54 8.82 0.44
CA SER A 99 15.80 8.69 1.18
C SER A 99 16.64 9.98 1.06
N SER A 100 16.77 10.49 -0.17
CA SER A 100 17.46 11.74 -0.51
C SER A 100 16.82 12.97 0.13
N PHE A 101 15.49 13.06 0.15
CA PHE A 101 14.78 14.17 0.76
C PHE A 101 14.93 14.19 2.28
N ILE A 102 14.80 13.02 2.92
CA ILE A 102 14.96 12.87 4.37
C ILE A 102 16.39 13.23 4.78
N ARG A 103 17.40 12.73 4.04
CA ARG A 103 18.82 13.08 4.27
C ARG A 103 19.03 14.58 4.21
N ALA A 104 18.56 15.23 3.14
CA ALA A 104 18.74 16.66 2.96
C ALA A 104 18.11 17.50 4.08
N GLN A 105 16.92 17.12 4.59
CA GLN A 105 16.30 17.82 5.72
C GLN A 105 17.04 17.54 7.04
N ALA A 106 17.49 16.32 7.28
CA ALA A 106 18.27 15.97 8.48
C ALA A 106 19.59 16.76 8.54
N GLU A 107 20.33 16.81 7.44
CA GLU A 107 21.59 17.58 7.34
C GLU A 107 21.34 19.09 7.55
N LYS A 108 20.27 19.63 6.95
CA LYS A 108 19.87 21.04 7.13
C LYS A 108 19.53 21.37 8.60
N MET A 109 19.03 20.41 9.35
CA MET A 109 18.76 20.53 10.79
C MET A 109 19.99 20.26 11.68
N GLY A 110 21.15 19.98 11.08
CA GLY A 110 22.40 19.71 11.80
C GLY A 110 22.49 18.30 12.39
N CYS A 111 21.67 17.36 11.92
CA CYS A 111 21.74 15.96 12.34
C CYS A 111 22.90 15.25 11.65
N THR A 112 23.54 14.31 12.36
CA THR A 112 24.44 13.34 11.73
C THR A 112 23.61 12.23 11.11
N VAL A 113 23.81 11.97 9.81
CA VAL A 113 23.07 10.96 9.06
C VAL A 113 23.95 9.73 8.82
N TYR A 114 23.37 8.56 9.05
CA TYR A 114 23.95 7.27 8.70
C TYR A 114 22.95 6.53 7.82
N GLU A 115 23.45 5.93 6.75
CA GLU A 115 22.63 5.15 5.83
C GLU A 115 23.15 3.73 5.74
N TYR A 116 22.20 2.81 5.68
CA TYR A 116 22.45 1.39 5.61
C TYR A 116 21.47 0.81 4.59
N ASP A 117 22.00 0.20 3.55
CA ASP A 117 21.21 -0.56 2.61
C ASP A 117 20.95 -1.95 3.19
N LEU A 118 19.67 -2.26 3.40
CA LEU A 118 19.25 -3.60 3.81
C LEU A 118 19.18 -4.47 2.56
N GLU A 119 20.33 -5.00 2.12
CA GLU A 119 20.45 -5.82 0.91
C GLU A 119 19.59 -7.09 0.96
N SER A 120 19.36 -7.64 2.16
CA SER A 120 18.46 -8.78 2.34
C SER A 120 17.00 -8.31 2.43
N GLN A 121 16.35 -8.18 1.28
CA GLN A 121 14.89 -8.01 1.23
C GLN A 121 14.22 -9.31 1.72
N PHE A 122 13.82 -9.36 2.99
CA PHE A 122 12.90 -10.38 3.50
C PHE A 122 11.45 -10.12 3.06
N ARG A 123 11.21 -9.10 2.22
CA ARG A 123 9.93 -8.98 1.51
C ARG A 123 9.81 -10.17 0.57
N ASN A 124 8.59 -10.66 0.49
CA ASN A 124 8.19 -11.80 -0.34
C ASN A 124 8.58 -13.18 0.20
N GLY A 125 8.95 -13.35 1.46
CA GLY A 125 9.35 -14.70 1.92
C GLY A 125 10.67 -15.17 1.30
N GLY A 126 11.45 -14.24 0.71
CA GLY A 126 12.85 -14.43 0.38
C GLY A 126 13.23 -14.52 -1.11
N SER A 127 12.30 -14.39 -2.07
CA SER A 127 12.72 -14.32 -3.50
C SER A 127 12.98 -12.90 -3.95
N GLU A 128 14.25 -12.53 -3.90
CA GLU A 128 14.76 -11.32 -4.54
C GLU A 128 14.50 -11.35 -6.06
N LYS A 129 14.58 -12.54 -6.68
CA LYS A 129 14.37 -12.72 -8.12
C LYS A 129 12.93 -12.40 -8.54
N TYR A 130 11.94 -12.78 -7.75
CA TYR A 130 10.54 -12.45 -8.03
C TYR A 130 10.34 -10.93 -8.05
N SER A 131 10.81 -10.23 -7.00
CA SER A 131 10.72 -8.77 -6.92
C SER A 131 11.45 -8.11 -8.08
N GLN A 132 12.69 -8.54 -8.37
CA GLN A 132 13.47 -8.03 -9.48
C GLN A 132 12.78 -8.25 -10.83
N TRP A 133 12.18 -9.43 -11.04
CA TRP A 133 11.47 -9.76 -12.27
C TRP A 133 10.20 -8.93 -12.45
N ILE A 134 9.41 -8.72 -11.38
CA ILE A 134 8.23 -7.86 -11.44
C ILE A 134 8.63 -6.42 -11.77
N ASP A 135 9.65 -5.88 -11.10
CA ASP A 135 10.17 -4.54 -11.37
C ASP A 135 10.67 -4.40 -12.81
N HIS A 136 11.36 -5.41 -13.32
CA HIS A 136 11.81 -5.47 -14.71
C HIS A 136 10.63 -5.49 -15.67
N THR A 137 9.68 -6.40 -15.46
CA THR A 137 8.50 -6.60 -16.32
C THR A 137 7.64 -5.36 -16.39
N LEU A 138 7.48 -4.64 -15.28
CA LEU A 138 6.72 -3.39 -15.21
C LEU A 138 7.53 -2.16 -15.69
N HIS A 139 8.80 -2.33 -16.10
CA HIS A 139 9.72 -1.24 -16.43
C HIS A 139 9.82 -0.20 -15.29
N ILE A 140 9.81 -0.64 -14.03
CA ILE A 140 10.01 0.22 -12.85
C ILE A 140 11.50 0.53 -12.68
N ARG A 141 12.33 -0.49 -12.81
CA ARG A 141 13.79 -0.37 -12.85
C ARG A 141 14.39 -1.52 -13.65
N GLN A 142 15.56 -1.28 -14.23
CA GLN A 142 16.34 -2.36 -14.81
C GLN A 142 16.93 -3.22 -13.69
N THR A 143 16.63 -4.51 -13.73
CA THR A 143 17.16 -5.51 -12.80
C THR A 143 17.84 -6.63 -13.56
N ALA A 144 18.66 -7.42 -12.87
CA ALA A 144 19.37 -8.56 -13.46
C ALA A 144 18.44 -9.73 -13.82
N THR A 145 17.24 -9.78 -13.24
CA THR A 145 16.26 -10.86 -13.47
C THR A 145 15.22 -10.40 -14.48
N THR A 146 15.43 -10.74 -15.76
CA THR A 146 14.55 -10.30 -16.87
C THR A 146 13.44 -11.29 -17.20
N GLU A 147 13.56 -12.54 -16.76
CA GLU A 147 12.61 -13.62 -17.03
C GLU A 147 12.18 -14.30 -15.73
N TRP A 148 10.89 -14.64 -15.63
CA TRP A 148 10.41 -15.45 -14.52
C TRP A 148 10.73 -16.92 -14.72
N ARG A 149 11.27 -17.54 -13.68
CA ARG A 149 11.32 -18.99 -13.53
C ARG A 149 10.60 -19.30 -12.24
N GLN A 150 9.55 -20.13 -12.30
CA GLN A 150 8.83 -20.54 -11.10
C GLN A 150 9.82 -21.08 -10.07
N GLU A 151 9.67 -20.63 -8.83
CA GLU A 151 10.42 -21.10 -7.68
C GLU A 151 9.45 -21.82 -6.75
N ASP A 152 9.91 -22.82 -5.99
CA ASP A 152 9.01 -23.63 -5.16
C ASP A 152 8.21 -22.80 -4.13
N ALA A 153 8.78 -21.68 -3.67
CA ALA A 153 8.16 -20.76 -2.73
C ALA A 153 7.26 -19.72 -3.39
N PHE A 154 7.25 -19.64 -4.73
CA PHE A 154 6.57 -18.58 -5.47
C PHE A 154 5.76 -19.06 -6.66
N GLU A 155 4.55 -18.53 -6.76
CA GLU A 155 3.60 -18.91 -7.78
C GLU A 155 3.09 -17.69 -8.54
N PHE A 156 3.41 -17.61 -9.83
CA PHE A 156 2.84 -16.61 -10.74
C PHE A 156 1.94 -17.28 -11.78
N ARG A 157 0.72 -16.77 -11.99
CA ARG A 157 -0.20 -17.27 -13.02
C ARG A 157 -0.95 -16.13 -13.69
N ILE A 158 -1.16 -16.23 -15.00
CA ILE A 158 -2.14 -15.40 -15.71
C ILE A 158 -3.41 -16.23 -15.84
N MET A 159 -4.53 -15.65 -15.41
CA MET A 159 -5.85 -16.26 -15.33
C MET A 159 -6.73 -15.74 -16.46
N ASP A 160 -7.59 -16.60 -17.00
CA ASP A 160 -8.43 -16.29 -18.15
C ASP A 160 -9.66 -15.43 -17.81
N SER A 161 -10.07 -15.37 -16.55
CA SER A 161 -11.22 -14.59 -16.09
C SER A 161 -11.06 -14.14 -14.63
N PRO A 162 -11.73 -13.05 -14.21
CA PRO A 162 -11.75 -12.64 -12.79
C PRO A 162 -12.47 -13.68 -11.91
N HIS A 163 -13.40 -14.46 -12.46
CA HIS A 163 -14.03 -15.60 -11.76
C HIS A 163 -13.01 -16.71 -11.46
N ALA A 164 -12.21 -17.10 -12.45
CA ALA A 164 -11.15 -18.09 -12.27
C ALA A 164 -10.09 -17.60 -11.28
N LEU A 165 -9.75 -16.30 -11.35
CA LEU A 165 -8.86 -15.66 -10.39
C LEU A 165 -9.38 -15.75 -8.96
N GLU A 166 -10.63 -15.32 -8.73
CA GLU A 166 -11.25 -15.36 -7.40
C GLU A 166 -11.35 -16.79 -6.87
N GLN A 167 -11.73 -17.75 -7.73
CA GLN A 167 -11.81 -19.16 -7.36
C GLN A 167 -10.46 -19.72 -6.92
N ALA A 168 -9.38 -19.45 -7.67
CA ALA A 168 -8.03 -19.89 -7.30
C ALA A 168 -7.58 -19.29 -5.95
N ILE A 169 -7.94 -18.04 -5.65
CA ILE A 169 -7.65 -17.43 -4.35
C ILE A 169 -8.45 -18.10 -3.23
N ARG A 170 -9.72 -18.44 -3.46
CA ARG A 170 -10.55 -19.15 -2.48
C ARG A 170 -9.99 -20.53 -2.15
N GLU A 171 -9.55 -21.28 -3.17
CA GLU A 171 -8.91 -22.58 -3.00
C GLU A 171 -7.67 -22.48 -2.09
N LYS A 172 -6.83 -21.46 -2.30
CA LYS A 172 -5.68 -21.20 -1.41
C LYS A 172 -6.08 -20.83 0.01
N VAL A 173 -7.15 -20.07 0.18
CA VAL A 173 -7.67 -19.75 1.51
C VAL A 173 -8.22 -21.00 2.21
N GLU A 174 -8.88 -21.89 1.49
CA GLU A 174 -9.36 -23.18 2.00
C GLU A 174 -8.22 -24.13 2.39
N GLU A 175 -7.07 -24.06 1.71
CA GLU A 175 -5.82 -24.75 2.07
C GLU A 175 -5.17 -24.19 3.35
N GLY A 176 -5.68 -23.07 3.89
CA GLY A 176 -5.18 -22.45 5.12
C GLY A 176 -4.21 -21.28 4.90
N TYR A 177 -4.01 -20.86 3.65
CA TYR A 177 -3.23 -19.66 3.33
C TYR A 177 -4.05 -18.38 3.46
N THR A 178 -3.38 -17.24 3.57
CA THR A 178 -4.03 -15.93 3.46
C THR A 178 -4.10 -15.47 2.01
N GLY A 179 -5.26 -14.99 1.56
CA GLY A 179 -5.38 -14.47 0.19
C GLY A 179 -6.59 -13.59 -0.05
N ARG A 180 -6.44 -12.61 -0.95
CA ARG A 180 -7.51 -11.66 -1.33
C ARG A 180 -7.40 -11.28 -2.80
N VAL A 181 -8.55 -10.97 -3.39
CA VAL A 181 -8.64 -10.34 -4.71
C VAL A 181 -8.59 -8.81 -4.55
N MET A 182 -7.88 -8.15 -5.45
CA MET A 182 -7.70 -6.70 -5.46
C MET A 182 -7.59 -6.17 -6.88
N ALA A 183 -7.75 -4.87 -7.03
CA ALA A 183 -7.68 -4.22 -8.32
C ALA A 183 -7.19 -2.77 -8.24
N GLY A 184 -6.58 -2.30 -9.33
CA GLY A 184 -6.34 -0.88 -9.56
C GLY A 184 -7.66 -0.10 -9.53
N PHE A 185 -7.61 1.20 -9.22
CA PHE A 185 -8.82 2.00 -9.02
C PHE A 185 -9.48 2.42 -10.36
N CYS A 186 -10.00 1.43 -11.09
CA CYS A 186 -10.57 1.56 -12.45
C CYS A 186 -12.10 1.58 -12.50
N TRP A 187 -12.77 1.52 -11.34
CA TRP A 187 -14.22 1.56 -11.23
C TRP A 187 -14.63 2.62 -10.21
N PRO A 188 -15.88 3.13 -10.28
CA PRO A 188 -16.43 3.95 -9.21
C PRO A 188 -16.27 3.27 -7.85
N TRP A 189 -16.15 4.03 -6.78
CA TRP A 189 -16.18 3.48 -5.43
C TRP A 189 -17.16 4.27 -4.57
N THR A 190 -18.36 3.73 -4.45
CA THR A 190 -19.46 4.33 -3.70
C THR A 190 -19.19 4.20 -2.20
N LYS A 191 -19.01 5.34 -1.53
CA LYS A 191 -18.58 5.42 -0.12
C LYS A 191 -19.72 5.45 0.89
N GLN A 192 -20.79 4.73 0.59
CA GLN A 192 -21.98 4.61 1.42
C GLN A 192 -22.57 3.22 1.22
N ALA A 193 -23.27 2.70 2.23
CA ALA A 193 -24.03 1.48 2.08
C ALA A 193 -25.37 1.78 1.37
N ASP A 194 -25.94 0.77 0.71
CA ASP A 194 -27.27 0.87 0.12
C ASP A 194 -28.40 0.82 1.17
N ALA A 195 -29.64 0.79 0.72
CA ALA A 195 -30.82 0.78 1.60
C ALA A 195 -30.89 -0.45 2.52
N ASP A 196 -30.27 -1.56 2.12
CA ASP A 196 -30.22 -2.82 2.88
C ASP A 196 -28.93 -2.91 3.74
N GLY A 197 -28.07 -1.89 3.66
CA GLY A 197 -26.81 -1.83 4.38
C GLY A 197 -25.69 -2.64 3.71
N GLU A 198 -25.83 -2.99 2.43
CA GLU A 198 -24.80 -3.68 1.63
C GLU A 198 -23.83 -2.69 0.98
N LEU A 199 -22.67 -3.20 0.56
CA LEU A 199 -21.74 -2.42 -0.27
C LEU A 199 -22.20 -2.46 -1.73
N HIS A 200 -22.07 -1.32 -2.42
CA HIS A 200 -22.39 -1.22 -3.83
C HIS A 200 -21.43 -2.08 -4.67
N LYS A 201 -21.98 -2.79 -5.65
CA LYS A 201 -21.23 -3.66 -6.55
C LYS A 201 -20.62 -2.91 -7.72
N ASP A 202 -19.68 -2.03 -7.41
CA ASP A 202 -19.11 -1.11 -8.41
C ASP A 202 -18.03 -1.76 -9.30
N VAL A 203 -17.37 -2.83 -8.85
CA VAL A 203 -16.36 -3.53 -9.66
C VAL A 203 -17.08 -4.46 -10.64
N VAL A 204 -17.04 -4.08 -11.93
CA VAL A 204 -17.75 -4.78 -13.00
C VAL A 204 -16.79 -5.12 -14.14
N VAL A 205 -16.60 -6.41 -14.38
CA VAL A 205 -15.83 -6.97 -15.49
C VAL A 205 -16.67 -8.04 -16.18
N GLY A 206 -17.36 -7.67 -17.26
CA GLY A 206 -18.33 -8.56 -17.89
C GLY A 206 -19.44 -8.96 -16.92
N ASP A 207 -19.56 -10.25 -16.62
CA ASP A 207 -20.50 -10.81 -15.64
C ASP A 207 -19.93 -10.88 -14.21
N TYR A 208 -18.63 -10.60 -14.03
CA TYR A 208 -18.02 -10.52 -12.70
C TYR A 208 -18.36 -9.20 -12.04
N ILE A 209 -19.18 -9.29 -11.00
CA ILE A 209 -19.74 -8.14 -10.29
C ILE A 209 -19.47 -8.32 -8.80
N ARG A 210 -18.62 -7.45 -8.23
CA ARG A 210 -18.25 -7.47 -6.80
C ARG A 210 -18.25 -6.06 -6.20
N PRO A 211 -18.52 -5.93 -4.90
CA PRO A 211 -18.25 -4.69 -4.21
C PRO A 211 -16.74 -4.49 -4.03
N TRP A 212 -16.32 -3.23 -3.98
CA TRP A 212 -15.05 -2.89 -3.35
C TRP A 212 -15.07 -3.26 -1.87
N ASN A 213 -13.89 -3.31 -1.24
CA ASN A 213 -13.82 -3.24 0.21
C ASN A 213 -14.50 -1.95 0.72
N ALA A 214 -14.98 -1.96 1.95
CA ALA A 214 -15.56 -0.76 2.55
C ALA A 214 -14.55 0.40 2.55
N ASP A 215 -14.98 1.63 2.26
CA ASP A 215 -14.20 2.85 2.52
C ASP A 215 -14.22 3.14 4.03
N GLU A 216 -13.19 3.83 4.54
CA GLU A 216 -13.10 4.16 5.97
C GLU A 216 -14.27 5.01 6.48
N ASN A 217 -14.95 5.74 5.58
CA ASN A 217 -16.07 6.62 5.88
C ASN A 217 -17.43 5.97 5.59
N THR A 218 -17.48 4.76 5.04
CA THR A 218 -18.73 4.07 4.77
C THR A 218 -19.48 3.81 6.09
N LYS A 219 -20.71 4.31 6.17
CA LYS A 219 -21.62 4.17 7.32
C LYS A 219 -22.86 3.38 6.91
N GLY A 220 -23.60 2.89 7.92
CA GLY A 220 -24.86 2.17 7.69
C GLY A 220 -24.70 0.72 7.21
N MET A 221 -23.46 0.21 7.17
CA MET A 221 -23.20 -1.17 6.79
C MET A 221 -23.86 -2.14 7.77
N ARG A 222 -24.50 -3.19 7.23
CA ARG A 222 -25.05 -4.26 8.05
C ARG A 222 -23.95 -5.02 8.81
N ARG A 223 -24.37 -5.75 9.85
CA ARG A 223 -23.46 -6.62 10.60
C ARG A 223 -22.88 -7.71 9.69
N GLY A 224 -21.58 -7.92 9.79
CA GLY A 224 -20.84 -8.92 9.02
C GLY A 224 -19.98 -8.32 7.91
N ILE A 225 -20.16 -7.05 7.54
CA ILE A 225 -19.27 -6.38 6.59
C ILE A 225 -18.08 -5.78 7.36
N PRO A 226 -16.84 -6.20 7.08
CA PRO A 226 -15.67 -5.63 7.74
C PRO A 226 -15.45 -4.17 7.34
N LYS A 227 -14.94 -3.38 8.28
CA LYS A 227 -14.38 -2.06 7.97
C LYS A 227 -13.10 -2.22 7.14
N SER A 228 -12.74 -1.17 6.40
CA SER A 228 -11.54 -1.12 5.55
C SER A 228 -10.28 -1.67 6.23
N GLN A 229 -10.04 -1.29 7.49
CA GLN A 229 -8.86 -1.69 8.26
C GLN A 229 -8.82 -3.18 8.66
N TYR A 230 -9.94 -3.89 8.54
CA TYR A 230 -10.06 -5.31 8.91
C TYR A 230 -10.32 -6.23 7.71
N TRP A 231 -10.61 -5.68 6.54
CA TRP A 231 -10.96 -6.41 5.32
C TRP A 231 -9.99 -7.56 4.97
N ALA A 232 -8.68 -7.31 5.12
CA ALA A 232 -7.65 -8.29 4.78
C ALA A 232 -7.66 -9.55 5.65
N TYR A 233 -8.15 -9.45 6.89
CA TYR A 233 -8.09 -10.54 7.88
C TYR A 233 -9.46 -11.10 8.24
N ASP A 234 -10.52 -10.32 8.02
CA ASP A 234 -11.89 -10.77 8.28
C ASP A 234 -12.34 -11.70 7.15
N GLU A 235 -12.89 -12.85 7.49
CA GLU A 235 -13.37 -13.86 6.53
C GLU A 235 -14.40 -13.27 5.57
N ALA A 236 -15.27 -12.37 6.03
CA ALA A 236 -16.27 -11.72 5.19
C ALA A 236 -15.67 -10.70 4.19
N GLY A 237 -14.36 -10.46 4.25
CA GLY A 237 -13.62 -9.69 3.25
C GLY A 237 -13.37 -10.44 1.95
N ILE A 238 -13.49 -11.77 1.92
CA ILE A 238 -13.17 -12.59 0.73
C ILE A 238 -14.10 -12.31 -0.46
N ASP A 239 -15.33 -11.87 -0.22
CA ASP A 239 -16.32 -11.54 -1.25
C ASP A 239 -16.21 -10.09 -1.77
N GLN A 240 -15.17 -9.37 -1.34
CA GLN A 240 -14.91 -7.97 -1.69
C GLN A 240 -13.59 -7.87 -2.46
N VAL A 241 -13.56 -6.98 -3.46
CA VAL A 241 -12.32 -6.63 -4.17
C VAL A 241 -11.61 -5.53 -3.39
N GLY A 242 -10.37 -5.78 -3.00
CA GLY A 242 -9.52 -4.77 -2.36
C GLY A 242 -9.09 -3.69 -3.33
N CYS A 243 -9.29 -2.43 -2.97
CA CYS A 243 -8.57 -1.35 -3.62
C CYS A 243 -7.09 -1.48 -3.25
N VAL A 244 -6.21 -1.44 -4.25
CA VAL A 244 -4.75 -1.55 -4.09
C VAL A 244 -4.16 -0.62 -3.02
N TYR A 245 -4.71 0.59 -2.85
CA TYR A 245 -4.26 1.53 -1.80
C TYR A 245 -4.63 1.11 -0.37
N THR A 246 -5.65 0.25 -0.22
CA THR A 246 -6.00 -0.39 1.04
C THR A 246 -5.13 -1.62 1.26
N ALA A 247 -4.81 -2.36 0.19
CA ALA A 247 -3.96 -3.54 0.21
C ALA A 247 -2.48 -3.23 0.54
N GLN A 248 -1.99 -2.01 0.24
CA GLN A 248 -0.62 -1.50 0.46
C GLN A 248 -0.17 -1.39 1.95
N GLY A 249 -0.48 -2.39 2.75
CA GLY A 249 -0.15 -2.47 4.18
C GLY A 249 -0.61 -3.77 4.82
N PHE A 250 -1.10 -4.71 4.00
CA PHE A 250 -1.41 -6.07 4.38
C PHE A 250 -0.49 -7.01 3.63
N GLU A 251 -0.11 -8.10 4.28
CA GLU A 251 0.63 -9.18 3.65
C GLU A 251 -0.34 -10.35 3.43
N PHE A 252 -0.26 -10.95 2.24
CA PHE A 252 -0.99 -12.14 1.88
C PHE A 252 0.01 -13.19 1.38
N ASP A 253 -0.29 -14.46 1.65
CA ASP A 253 0.42 -15.57 1.03
C ASP A 253 0.11 -15.64 -0.46
N TYR A 254 -1.11 -15.26 -0.88
CA TYR A 254 -1.56 -15.22 -2.27
C TYR A 254 -2.33 -13.92 -2.59
N ALA A 255 -2.03 -13.30 -3.74
CA ALA A 255 -2.73 -12.10 -4.19
C ALA A 255 -3.35 -12.29 -5.57
N GLY A 256 -4.66 -12.05 -5.68
CA GLY A 256 -5.34 -12.02 -6.96
C GLY A 256 -5.46 -10.59 -7.46
N VAL A 257 -4.78 -10.22 -8.53
CA VAL A 257 -4.78 -8.86 -9.08
C VAL A 257 -5.58 -8.80 -10.37
N ILE A 258 -6.67 -8.05 -10.34
CA ILE A 258 -7.44 -7.67 -11.53
C ILE A 258 -6.78 -6.41 -12.12
N PHE A 259 -6.18 -6.56 -13.30
CA PHE A 259 -5.70 -5.45 -14.09
C PHE A 259 -6.86 -4.80 -14.84
N GLY A 260 -7.10 -3.53 -14.53
CA GLY A 260 -8.08 -2.73 -15.24
C GLY A 260 -7.54 -2.17 -16.56
N ASN A 261 -8.31 -1.27 -17.16
CA ASN A 261 -8.01 -0.70 -18.47
C ASN A 261 -7.19 0.60 -18.40
N ASP A 262 -6.71 0.96 -17.22
CA ASP A 262 -5.94 2.18 -16.97
C ASP A 262 -4.45 2.02 -17.26
N LEU A 263 -3.94 0.80 -17.41
CA LEU A 263 -2.56 0.48 -17.80
C LEU A 263 -2.56 -0.73 -18.74
N LYS A 264 -1.96 -0.58 -19.93
CA LYS A 264 -1.82 -1.68 -20.91
C LYS A 264 -0.38 -1.80 -21.40
N TYR A 265 0.07 -3.04 -21.59
CA TYR A 265 1.32 -3.31 -22.28
C TYR A 265 1.07 -3.36 -23.79
N ASN A 266 1.86 -2.60 -24.55
CA ASN A 266 1.85 -2.60 -26.01
C ASN A 266 2.98 -3.50 -26.52
N PRO A 267 2.68 -4.68 -27.10
CA PRO A 267 3.69 -5.62 -27.57
C PRO A 267 4.44 -5.11 -28.81
N ASP A 268 3.89 -4.17 -29.58
CA ASP A 268 4.52 -3.64 -30.79
C ASP A 268 5.63 -2.63 -30.46
N THR A 269 5.43 -1.83 -29.41
CA THR A 269 6.42 -0.85 -28.93
C THR A 269 7.29 -1.40 -27.80
N GLY A 270 6.83 -2.45 -27.14
CA GLY A 270 7.45 -3.00 -25.94
C GLY A 270 7.22 -2.14 -24.70
N GLU A 271 6.31 -1.16 -24.73
CA GLU A 271 6.13 -0.18 -23.66
C GLU A 271 4.79 -0.31 -22.92
N TRP A 272 4.78 0.18 -21.69
CA TRP A 272 3.56 0.33 -20.89
C TRP A 272 2.90 1.68 -21.15
N GLU A 273 1.64 1.64 -21.57
CA GLU A 273 0.81 2.80 -21.89
C GLU A 273 -0.25 3.00 -20.81
N GLY A 274 -0.36 4.24 -20.33
CA GLY A 274 -1.38 4.64 -19.35
C GLY A 274 -2.60 5.26 -20.02
N PHE A 275 -3.78 4.96 -19.48
CA PHE A 275 -5.07 5.48 -19.91
C PHE A 275 -5.78 6.14 -18.71
N PRO A 276 -5.36 7.35 -18.30
CA PRO A 276 -5.90 8.02 -17.11
C PRO A 276 -7.42 8.20 -17.14
N GLU A 277 -8.02 8.31 -18.33
CA GLU A 277 -9.47 8.34 -18.54
C GLU A 277 -10.20 7.14 -17.95
N ASN A 278 -9.56 5.97 -17.94
CA ASN A 278 -10.08 4.71 -17.37
C ASN A 278 -9.79 4.55 -15.87
N SER A 279 -9.03 5.48 -15.28
CA SER A 279 -8.81 5.54 -13.84
C SER A 279 -9.90 6.38 -13.15
N TYR A 280 -10.37 5.89 -12.01
CA TYR A 280 -11.23 6.61 -11.07
C TYR A 280 -10.45 7.18 -9.88
N ASP A 281 -9.12 7.01 -9.85
CA ASP A 281 -8.26 7.69 -8.88
C ASP A 281 -8.05 9.16 -9.27
N GLY A 282 -8.79 10.06 -8.63
CA GLY A 282 -8.66 11.50 -8.86
C GLY A 282 -7.29 12.10 -8.49
N GLN A 283 -6.51 11.45 -7.63
CA GLN A 283 -5.16 11.91 -7.25
C GLN A 283 -4.12 11.53 -8.31
N VAL A 284 -4.25 10.35 -8.91
CA VAL A 284 -3.30 9.81 -9.89
C VAL A 284 -3.65 10.24 -11.32
N LYS A 285 -4.94 10.31 -11.68
CA LYS A 285 -5.44 10.62 -13.04
C LYS A 285 -4.87 11.90 -13.65
N GLY A 286 -4.58 12.92 -12.84
CA GLY A 286 -4.01 14.19 -13.28
C GLY A 286 -2.49 14.34 -13.08
N SER A 287 -1.79 13.25 -12.80
CA SER A 287 -0.35 13.25 -12.56
C SER A 287 0.43 13.08 -13.86
N GLU A 288 1.50 13.85 -14.05
CA GLU A 288 2.46 13.67 -15.15
C GLU A 288 3.17 12.29 -15.05
N ASN A 289 3.23 11.72 -13.84
CA ASN A 289 3.84 10.42 -13.56
C ASN A 289 2.81 9.28 -13.47
N PHE A 290 1.64 9.41 -14.12
CA PHE A 290 0.53 8.45 -14.03
C PHE A 290 0.98 6.99 -14.19
N VAL A 291 1.68 6.69 -15.28
CA VAL A 291 2.13 5.32 -15.62
C VAL A 291 3.00 4.74 -14.50
N GLN A 292 3.94 5.52 -13.98
CA GLN A 292 4.84 5.07 -12.91
C GLN A 292 4.07 4.79 -11.62
N LEU A 293 3.12 5.65 -11.25
CA LEU A 293 2.33 5.49 -10.03
C LEU A 293 1.45 4.23 -10.08
N VAL A 294 0.83 3.93 -11.22
CA VAL A 294 0.02 2.71 -11.40
C VAL A 294 0.91 1.46 -11.35
N LYS A 295 2.06 1.47 -12.04
CA LYS A 295 3.03 0.37 -11.99
C LYS A 295 3.53 0.07 -10.58
N ASN A 296 3.97 1.10 -9.86
CA ASN A 296 4.43 0.97 -8.48
C ASN A 296 3.37 0.30 -7.62
N THR A 297 2.10 0.64 -7.83
CA THR A 297 0.99 0.09 -7.03
C THR A 297 0.80 -1.43 -7.21
N ILE A 298 1.16 -1.97 -8.37
CA ILE A 298 1.02 -3.40 -8.67
C ILE A 298 2.23 -4.21 -8.19
N SER A 299 3.44 -3.64 -8.19
CA SER A 299 4.68 -4.38 -7.89
C SER A 299 4.77 -4.90 -6.45
N TYR A 300 3.87 -4.49 -5.57
CA TYR A 300 3.84 -4.87 -4.16
C TYR A 300 3.40 -6.31 -3.88
N PHE A 301 2.73 -6.98 -4.83
CA PHE A 301 2.00 -8.20 -4.51
C PHE A 301 2.83 -9.48 -4.72
N LYS A 302 2.85 -10.31 -3.67
CA LYS A 302 3.44 -11.67 -3.63
C LYS A 302 2.49 -12.68 -4.27
N ASN A 303 3.04 -13.78 -4.82
CA ASN A 303 2.29 -14.92 -5.37
C ASN A 303 1.07 -14.48 -6.17
N MET A 304 1.38 -13.78 -7.26
CA MET A 304 0.40 -13.00 -7.98
C MET A 304 -0.28 -13.83 -9.06
N PHE A 305 -1.59 -13.99 -8.90
CA PHE A 305 -2.46 -14.42 -9.97
C PHE A 305 -3.03 -13.17 -10.64
N ILE A 306 -2.88 -13.04 -11.95
CA ILE A 306 -3.29 -11.85 -12.71
C ILE A 306 -4.43 -12.20 -13.66
N PHE A 307 -5.51 -11.42 -13.64
CA PHE A 307 -6.44 -11.36 -14.77
C PHE A 307 -6.29 -10.01 -15.49
N ARG A 308 -6.17 -10.03 -16.83
CA ARG A 308 -6.14 -8.83 -17.67
C ARG A 308 -7.50 -8.62 -18.32
N ASN A 309 -8.13 -7.48 -18.04
CA ASN A 309 -9.31 -7.06 -18.79
C ASN A 309 -8.88 -6.68 -20.23
N SER A 310 -9.44 -7.35 -21.23
CA SER A 310 -9.16 -7.13 -22.66
C SER A 310 -9.95 -5.94 -23.19
#